data_AF-A0A9R1B225-F1
#
_entry.id   AF-A0A9R1B225-F1
#
_cell.length_a   1.000
_cell.length_b   1.000
_cell.length_c   1.000
_cell.angle_alpha   90.00
_cell.angle_beta   90.00
_cell.angle_gamma   90.00
#
_symmetry.space_group_name_H-M   'P 1'
#
loop_
_entity.id
_entity.type
_entity.pdbx_description
1 polymer ?
#
loop_
_entity_poly.entity_id
_entity_poly.type
_entity_poly.pdbx_seq_one_letter_code
_entity_poly.pdbx_strand_id
1 'polypeptide(L)'
;MTSIYRSTITREKFEELCADLWEQALTPIKDVLTHSGMKIGDIYAVELIGGATRVPKLQAKLQEFLGRSELDKHLDADEAIVLGASLHAANLSDGIKLNRKLGMIDGSTYGFVFEIDGPDYVKDESTDQVLVPRMKKMPIKLFRSIRHTKDFDVSLSYDKASELPPGVSSHKFAEYAISGLAETSEKYGSRNLSAPIKANLHFSLSRSGIISLDRAEAVIEITEWVEVPKKNVTLETNTTDETLSAESGTTDSTTDSKENSSSGSDADNTSTTNDETNVQDTITEKVLKKRTFRVPLKVTEKTAGPASTLSKELYSEAKSRLDVLNKKDAERRRTAELKNNLESYIYSMKEKLEESTDMLAVSTEQERESFTEKLSEVQDWLYMDGEEAQANEFQERLDQLKAMGDPILFRMSELKARPAACGSARLYLTELQKIVKNWETSKPWLPKKRVDEVVSEADKLKAWLEEKETLQKSTPAHSSPAFTSEEVYQKVLALQNKVSSVNRIPKPKPKVEKKPAVKEEANKEKTDSSESASSESESTEKPSESDAPEKNNDSEPESHDEL
;
A
#
# COMPACT_ATOMS: atom_id res chain seq x y z
N MET A 1 30.93 -35.00 -37.91
CA MET A 1 29.49 -35.33 -37.95
C MET A 1 28.90 -35.04 -36.58
N THR A 2 27.90 -34.17 -36.49
CA THR A 2 27.18 -33.94 -35.23
C THR A 2 26.15 -35.06 -35.07
N SER A 3 26.29 -35.90 -34.05
CA SER A 3 25.37 -37.01 -33.81
C SER A 3 24.04 -36.47 -33.27
N ILE A 4 23.01 -36.41 -34.12
CA ILE A 4 21.67 -36.00 -33.69
C ILE A 4 21.10 -37.09 -32.76
N TYR A 5 20.97 -36.78 -31.48
CA TYR A 5 20.31 -37.64 -30.53
C TYR A 5 18.79 -37.60 -30.76
N ARG A 6 18.18 -38.77 -30.94
CA ARG A 6 16.72 -38.95 -31.02
C ARG A 6 16.32 -40.13 -30.15
N SER A 7 15.33 -39.89 -29.29
CA SER A 7 14.76 -40.88 -28.38
C SER A 7 13.24 -40.65 -28.24
N THR A 8 12.54 -41.52 -27.54
CA THR A 8 11.10 -41.42 -27.28
C THR A 8 10.78 -42.11 -25.96
N ILE A 9 9.94 -41.49 -25.14
CA ILE A 9 9.43 -42.04 -23.89
C ILE A 9 7.89 -42.13 -24.00
N THR A 10 7.32 -43.26 -23.62
CA THR A 10 5.85 -43.40 -23.54
C THR A 10 5.37 -43.01 -22.15
N ARG A 11 4.07 -42.71 -22.00
CA ARG A 11 3.48 -42.36 -20.70
C ARG A 11 3.69 -43.48 -19.69
N GLU A 12 3.48 -44.71 -20.12
CA GLU A 12 3.60 -45.93 -19.32
C GLU A 12 5.02 -46.07 -18.78
N LYS A 13 6.04 -45.78 -19.61
CA LYS A 13 7.45 -45.82 -19.18
C LYS A 13 7.81 -44.68 -18.24
N PHE A 14 7.25 -43.48 -18.42
CA PHE A 14 7.39 -42.40 -17.44
C PHE A 14 6.75 -42.77 -16.10
N GLU A 15 5.54 -43.34 -16.11
CA GLU A 15 4.84 -43.80 -14.90
C GLU A 15 5.57 -44.95 -14.19
N GLU A 16 6.22 -45.84 -14.93
CA GLU A 16 7.08 -46.91 -14.40
C GLU A 16 8.36 -46.33 -13.75
N LEU A 17 9.01 -45.36 -14.39
CA LEU A 17 10.25 -44.74 -13.91
C LEU A 17 10.07 -43.87 -12.65
N CYS A 18 8.83 -43.46 -12.34
CA CYS A 18 8.46 -42.69 -11.16
C CYS A 18 7.55 -43.48 -10.19
N ALA A 19 7.55 -44.81 -10.27
CA ALA A 19 6.65 -45.68 -9.52
C ALA A 19 6.72 -45.52 -7.99
N ASP A 20 7.89 -45.15 -7.47
CA ASP A 20 8.14 -44.88 -6.04
C ASP A 20 7.53 -43.54 -5.58
N LEU A 21 7.58 -42.51 -6.44
CA LEU A 21 7.07 -41.17 -6.14
C LEU A 21 5.54 -41.15 -5.96
N TRP A 22 4.81 -42.04 -6.66
CA TRP A 22 3.35 -42.05 -6.63
C TRP A 22 2.76 -42.42 -5.25
N GLU A 23 3.40 -43.31 -4.50
CA GLU A 23 2.99 -43.65 -3.14
C GLU A 23 3.51 -42.64 -2.10
N GLN A 24 4.70 -42.07 -2.33
CA GLN A 24 5.26 -40.99 -1.50
C GLN A 24 4.39 -39.72 -1.56
N ALA A 25 3.82 -39.39 -2.71
CA ALA A 25 2.93 -38.24 -2.89
C ALA A 25 1.66 -38.30 -2.03
N LEU A 26 1.25 -39.48 -1.57
CA LEU A 26 0.11 -39.65 -0.66
C LEU A 26 0.49 -39.48 0.82
N THR A 27 1.78 -39.52 1.19
CA THR A 27 2.24 -39.42 2.58
C THR A 27 1.83 -38.12 3.27
N PRO A 28 2.02 -36.91 2.68
CA PRO A 28 1.58 -35.66 3.33
C PRO A 28 0.07 -35.61 3.62
N ILE A 29 -0.75 -36.28 2.80
CA ILE A 29 -2.20 -36.34 2.99
C ILE A 29 -2.56 -37.30 4.12
N LYS A 30 -1.92 -38.48 4.18
CA LYS A 30 -2.02 -39.43 5.30
C LYS A 30 -1.60 -38.76 6.62
N ASP A 31 -0.53 -37.97 6.59
CA ASP A 31 -0.02 -37.25 7.76
C ASP A 31 -0.97 -36.14 8.22
N VAL A 32 -1.47 -35.26 7.34
CA VAL A 32 -2.36 -34.16 7.78
C VAL A 32 -3.70 -34.67 8.28
N LEU A 33 -4.24 -35.76 7.72
CA LEU A 33 -5.43 -36.44 8.26
C LEU A 33 -5.15 -36.99 9.67
N THR A 34 -4.02 -37.68 9.86
CA THR A 34 -3.62 -38.22 11.16
C THR A 34 -3.43 -37.13 12.22
N HIS A 35 -2.84 -35.98 11.87
CA HIS A 35 -2.60 -34.87 12.80
C HIS A 35 -3.83 -33.98 13.07
N SER A 36 -4.75 -33.87 12.11
CA SER A 36 -6.01 -33.12 12.29
C SER A 36 -7.10 -33.94 13.00
N GLY A 37 -7.00 -35.28 12.97
CA GLY A 37 -8.05 -36.19 13.42
C GLY A 37 -9.25 -36.27 12.48
N MET A 38 -9.18 -35.62 11.31
CA MET A 38 -10.23 -35.65 10.29
C MET A 38 -10.19 -36.97 9.50
N LYS A 39 -11.37 -37.38 9.04
CA LYS A 39 -11.55 -38.49 8.10
C LYS A 39 -11.64 -37.93 6.68
N ILE A 40 -11.39 -38.78 5.68
CA ILE A 40 -11.52 -38.43 4.26
C ILE A 40 -12.93 -37.91 3.92
N GLY A 41 -13.97 -38.50 4.54
CA GLY A 41 -15.37 -38.05 4.39
C GLY A 41 -15.70 -36.72 5.06
N ASP A 42 -14.81 -36.15 5.88
CA ASP A 42 -14.96 -34.81 6.46
C ASP A 42 -14.40 -33.72 5.51
N ILE A 43 -13.74 -34.11 4.41
CA ILE A 43 -13.19 -33.20 3.40
C ILE A 43 -14.30 -32.80 2.41
N TYR A 44 -14.63 -31.50 2.34
CA TYR A 44 -15.61 -30.97 1.39
C TYR A 44 -15.06 -30.85 -0.04
N ALA A 45 -13.89 -30.22 -0.24
CA ALA A 45 -13.26 -30.00 -1.55
C ALA A 45 -11.75 -30.29 -1.50
N VAL A 46 -11.16 -30.63 -2.64
CA VAL A 46 -9.74 -30.94 -2.84
C VAL A 46 -9.25 -30.23 -4.11
N GLU A 47 -8.91 -28.95 -3.96
CA GLU A 47 -8.32 -28.14 -5.03
C GLU A 47 -6.88 -28.57 -5.34
N LEU A 48 -6.51 -28.61 -6.61
CA LEU A 48 -5.15 -28.91 -7.06
C LEU A 48 -4.40 -27.65 -7.49
N ILE A 49 -3.20 -27.42 -6.91
CA ILE A 49 -2.32 -26.31 -7.25
C ILE A 49 -0.88 -26.77 -7.50
N GLY A 50 -0.15 -26.03 -8.33
CA GLY A 50 1.19 -26.32 -8.83
C GLY A 50 1.17 -27.29 -10.01
N GLY A 51 1.83 -26.92 -11.12
CA GLY A 51 1.77 -27.65 -12.40
C GLY A 51 2.11 -29.15 -12.37
N ALA A 52 2.84 -29.65 -11.37
CA ALA A 52 3.07 -31.10 -11.18
C ALA A 52 1.77 -31.90 -10.93
N THR A 53 0.74 -31.26 -10.37
CA THR A 53 -0.59 -31.89 -10.18
C THR A 53 -1.30 -32.21 -11.49
N ARG A 54 -0.85 -31.69 -12.64
CA ARG A 54 -1.38 -32.01 -13.98
C ARG A 54 -1.01 -33.42 -14.47
N VAL A 55 -0.13 -34.15 -13.78
CA VAL A 55 0.25 -35.53 -14.14
C VAL A 55 -0.93 -36.49 -13.91
N PRO A 56 -1.45 -37.19 -14.95
CA PRO A 56 -2.64 -38.03 -14.82
C PRO A 56 -2.52 -39.15 -13.79
N LYS A 57 -1.33 -39.74 -13.64
CA LYS A 57 -1.05 -40.81 -12.67
C LYS A 57 -1.17 -40.34 -11.22
N LEU A 58 -0.76 -39.10 -10.95
CA LEU A 58 -0.90 -38.48 -9.63
C LEU A 58 -2.37 -38.17 -9.35
N GLN A 59 -3.12 -37.62 -10.31
CA GLN A 59 -4.56 -37.41 -10.16
C GLN A 59 -5.30 -38.73 -9.89
N ALA A 60 -5.00 -39.78 -10.65
CA ALA A 60 -5.59 -41.11 -10.44
C ALA A 60 -5.30 -41.69 -9.04
N LYS A 61 -4.07 -41.51 -8.53
CA LYS A 61 -3.68 -41.92 -7.17
C LYS A 61 -4.37 -41.12 -6.07
N LEU A 62 -4.59 -39.83 -6.31
CA LEU A 62 -5.35 -38.97 -5.40
C LEU A 62 -6.85 -39.35 -5.41
N GLN A 63 -7.45 -39.59 -6.58
CA GLN A 63 -8.83 -40.07 -6.74
C GLN A 63 -9.04 -41.43 -6.02
N GLU A 64 -8.12 -42.38 -6.23
CA GLU A 64 -8.09 -43.69 -5.55
C GLU A 64 -8.03 -43.54 -4.03
N PHE A 65 -7.09 -42.74 -3.52
CA PHE A 65 -6.90 -42.56 -2.07
C PHE A 65 -8.05 -41.81 -1.40
N LEU A 66 -8.60 -40.78 -2.06
CA LEU A 66 -9.66 -39.93 -1.52
C LEU A 66 -11.07 -40.51 -1.73
N GLY A 67 -11.21 -41.60 -2.48
CA GLY A 67 -12.51 -42.18 -2.84
C GLY A 67 -13.38 -41.26 -3.71
N ARG A 68 -12.75 -40.38 -4.51
CA ARG A 68 -13.44 -39.37 -5.33
C ARG A 68 -13.37 -39.72 -6.81
N SER A 69 -14.49 -39.56 -7.53
CA SER A 69 -14.53 -39.71 -8.99
C SER A 69 -13.78 -38.60 -9.72
N GLU A 70 -13.80 -37.38 -9.18
CA GLU A 70 -13.17 -36.19 -9.75
C GLU A 70 -12.45 -35.38 -8.66
N LEU A 71 -11.54 -34.50 -9.05
CA LEU A 71 -10.80 -33.60 -8.15
C LEU A 71 -11.13 -32.15 -8.53
N ASP A 72 -11.24 -31.30 -7.52
CA ASP A 72 -11.74 -29.94 -7.66
C ASP A 72 -10.72 -29.03 -8.39
N LYS A 73 -11.25 -28.10 -9.20
CA LYS A 73 -10.50 -27.23 -10.13
C LYS A 73 -11.11 -25.83 -10.19
N HIS A 74 -11.52 -25.30 -9.05
CA HIS A 74 -12.11 -23.96 -8.95
C HIS A 74 -11.05 -22.85 -8.90
N LEU A 75 -9.79 -23.23 -8.63
CA LEU A 75 -8.62 -22.35 -8.63
C LEU A 75 -7.75 -22.60 -9.86
N ASP A 76 -7.13 -21.55 -10.40
CA ASP A 76 -6.04 -21.74 -11.36
C ASP A 76 -4.80 -22.34 -10.65
N ALA A 77 -4.25 -23.40 -11.24
CA ALA A 77 -3.21 -24.19 -10.61
C ALA A 77 -1.85 -23.46 -10.53
N ASP A 78 -1.57 -22.48 -11.39
CA ASP A 78 -0.30 -21.74 -11.36
C ASP A 78 -0.47 -20.35 -10.73
N GLU A 79 -1.60 -19.66 -10.96
CA GLU A 79 -1.81 -18.29 -10.50
C GLU A 79 -2.36 -18.15 -9.08
N ALA A 80 -3.13 -19.12 -8.56
CA ALA A 80 -3.84 -18.94 -7.28
C ALA A 80 -2.91 -18.63 -6.09
N ILE A 81 -1.66 -19.11 -6.14
CA ILE A 81 -0.64 -18.83 -5.12
C ILE A 81 -0.21 -17.36 -5.17
N VAL A 82 0.11 -16.82 -6.35
CA VAL A 82 0.56 -15.42 -6.50
C VAL A 82 -0.59 -14.43 -6.31
N LEU A 83 -1.80 -14.76 -6.78
CA LEU A 83 -3.00 -13.94 -6.53
C LEU A 83 -3.35 -13.90 -5.03
N GLY A 84 -3.28 -15.05 -4.34
CA GLY A 84 -3.47 -15.13 -2.89
C GLY A 84 -2.42 -14.34 -2.10
N ALA A 85 -1.14 -14.43 -2.50
CA ALA A 85 -0.06 -13.67 -1.90
C ALA A 85 -0.21 -12.15 -2.13
N SER A 86 -0.59 -11.72 -3.34
CA SER A 86 -0.85 -10.30 -3.65
C SER A 86 -2.06 -9.75 -2.90
N LEU A 87 -3.13 -10.53 -2.75
CA LEU A 87 -4.27 -10.15 -1.91
C LEU A 87 -3.88 -10.05 -0.42
N HIS A 88 -3.01 -10.94 0.06
CA HIS A 88 -2.47 -10.84 1.43
C HIS A 88 -1.61 -9.59 1.61
N ALA A 89 -0.75 -9.25 0.64
CA ALA A 89 0.06 -8.03 0.67
C ALA A 89 -0.82 -6.76 0.64
N ALA A 90 -1.87 -6.73 -0.19
CA ALA A 90 -2.86 -5.65 -0.19
C ALA A 90 -3.59 -5.52 1.17
N ASN A 91 -3.93 -6.64 1.81
CA ASN A 91 -4.56 -6.69 3.13
C ASN A 91 -3.63 -6.25 4.28
N LEU A 92 -2.32 -6.18 4.04
CA LEU A 92 -1.31 -5.63 4.96
C LEU A 92 -0.89 -4.18 4.65
N SER A 93 -1.33 -3.62 3.51
CA SER A 93 -0.91 -2.29 3.04
C SER A 93 -1.82 -1.19 3.56
N ASP A 94 -1.26 -0.21 4.29
CA ASP A 94 -2.00 0.99 4.71
C ASP A 94 -2.44 1.87 3.52
N GLY A 95 -1.79 1.72 2.36
CA GLY A 95 -2.11 2.42 1.12
C GLY A 95 -3.25 1.82 0.29
N ILE A 96 -3.64 0.55 0.55
CA ILE A 96 -4.67 -0.16 -0.23
C ILE A 96 -5.84 -0.53 0.67
N LYS A 97 -7.00 0.13 0.48
CA LYS A 97 -8.22 -0.17 1.23
C LYS A 97 -9.02 -1.28 0.55
N LEU A 98 -8.89 -2.51 1.05
CA LEU A 98 -9.81 -3.60 0.69
C LEU A 98 -11.19 -3.37 1.32
N ASN A 99 -12.26 -3.57 0.54
CA ASN A 99 -13.65 -3.45 1.00
C ASN A 99 -14.00 -4.41 2.16
N ARG A 100 -13.26 -5.53 2.28
CA ARG A 100 -13.33 -6.47 3.38
C ARG A 100 -11.90 -6.91 3.73
N LYS A 101 -11.51 -6.82 5.01
CA LYS A 101 -10.25 -7.38 5.47
C LYS A 101 -10.30 -8.91 5.44
N LEU A 102 -9.29 -9.54 4.86
CA LEU A 102 -9.16 -11.00 4.83
C LEU A 102 -8.56 -11.49 6.15
N GLY A 103 -9.27 -12.41 6.81
CA GLY A 103 -8.77 -13.10 8.00
C GLY A 103 -8.05 -14.39 7.60
N MET A 104 -6.81 -14.56 8.03
CA MET A 104 -6.02 -15.78 7.85
C MET A 104 -5.41 -16.16 9.20
N ILE A 105 -5.51 -17.43 9.56
CA ILE A 105 -4.92 -18.02 10.77
C ILE A 105 -4.21 -19.29 10.34
N ASP A 106 -2.91 -19.36 10.60
CA ASP A 106 -2.05 -20.50 10.26
C ASP A 106 -1.62 -21.25 11.53
N GLY A 107 -1.02 -22.43 11.42
CA GLY A 107 -0.55 -23.26 12.54
C GLY A 107 0.97 -23.44 12.55
N SER A 108 1.60 -23.48 13.72
CA SER A 108 3.04 -23.70 13.83
C SER A 108 3.43 -25.11 13.35
N THR A 109 4.23 -25.20 12.28
CA THR A 109 4.66 -26.47 11.68
C THR A 109 5.39 -27.39 12.66
N TYR A 110 6.07 -26.79 13.64
CA TYR A 110 6.82 -27.47 14.70
C TYR A 110 6.37 -27.01 16.10
N GLY A 111 6.76 -27.77 17.12
CA GLY A 111 6.78 -27.31 18.50
C GLY A 111 8.10 -26.59 18.81
N PHE A 112 8.04 -25.63 19.74
CA PHE A 112 9.18 -24.82 20.17
C PHE A 112 9.29 -24.84 21.70
N VAL A 113 10.50 -25.08 22.21
CA VAL A 113 10.88 -25.04 23.62
C VAL A 113 11.92 -23.95 23.87
N PHE A 114 12.14 -23.59 25.13
CA PHE A 114 13.28 -22.77 25.54
C PHE A 114 14.01 -23.37 26.74
N GLU A 115 15.34 -23.26 26.71
CA GLU A 115 16.28 -23.60 27.80
C GLU A 115 16.83 -22.29 28.38
N ILE A 116 17.11 -22.27 29.69
CA ILE A 116 17.92 -21.24 30.35
C ILE A 116 19.23 -21.86 30.84
N ASP A 117 20.34 -21.18 30.56
CA ASP A 117 21.65 -21.54 31.11
C ASP A 117 22.25 -20.33 31.84
N GLY A 118 22.87 -20.56 32.99
CA GLY A 118 23.38 -19.46 33.84
C GLY A 118 23.77 -19.89 35.24
N PRO A 119 24.52 -19.04 35.97
CA PRO A 119 25.06 -19.42 37.28
C PRO A 119 23.93 -19.53 38.30
N ASP A 120 23.96 -20.57 39.12
CA ASP A 120 22.91 -20.96 40.08
C ASP A 120 21.61 -21.51 39.44
N TYR A 121 21.54 -21.68 38.12
CA TYR A 121 20.46 -22.43 37.47
C TYR A 121 20.79 -23.93 37.47
N VAL A 122 19.94 -24.74 38.09
CA VAL A 122 20.12 -26.21 38.13
C VAL A 122 19.53 -26.82 36.86
N LYS A 123 20.35 -27.52 36.08
CA LYS A 123 19.88 -28.32 34.94
C LYS A 123 19.32 -29.65 35.44
N ASP A 124 18.02 -29.66 35.71
CA ASP A 124 17.25 -30.87 36.00
C ASP A 124 16.84 -31.58 34.70
N GLU A 125 16.46 -32.85 34.71
CA GLU A 125 16.29 -33.68 33.49
C GLU A 125 15.11 -33.25 32.56
N SER A 126 14.39 -32.17 32.88
CA SER A 126 13.40 -31.53 32.01
C SER A 126 13.61 -30.01 31.88
N THR A 127 14.84 -29.58 31.53
CA THR A 127 15.18 -28.15 31.31
C THR A 127 14.39 -27.48 30.19
N ASP A 128 13.99 -28.22 29.15
CA ASP A 128 13.25 -27.68 28.00
C ASP A 128 11.80 -27.36 28.36
N GLN A 129 11.48 -26.07 28.48
CA GLN A 129 10.13 -25.60 28.74
C GLN A 129 9.38 -25.32 27.43
N VAL A 130 8.26 -26.01 27.20
CA VAL A 130 7.41 -25.78 26.02
C VAL A 130 6.95 -24.33 25.96
N LEU A 131 7.36 -23.63 24.89
CA LEU A 131 7.01 -22.26 24.60
C LEU A 131 5.74 -22.21 23.74
N VAL A 132 5.72 -23.01 22.67
CA VAL A 132 4.62 -23.18 21.71
C VAL A 132 4.52 -24.66 21.30
N PRO A 133 3.38 -25.35 21.49
CA PRO A 133 3.19 -26.70 20.96
C PRO A 133 2.98 -26.69 19.44
N ARG A 134 3.20 -27.81 18.77
CA ARG A 134 2.95 -27.94 17.31
C ARG A 134 1.47 -27.72 16.94
N MET A 135 1.23 -27.24 15.72
CA MET A 135 -0.06 -26.80 15.16
C MET A 135 -0.76 -25.68 15.95
N LYS A 136 -0.03 -24.89 16.76
CA LYS A 136 -0.62 -23.77 17.51
C LYS A 136 -0.89 -22.60 16.57
N LYS A 137 -2.12 -22.06 16.65
CA LYS A 137 -2.59 -20.91 15.86
C LYS A 137 -1.63 -19.70 15.97
N MET A 138 -1.17 -19.18 14.84
CA MET A 138 -0.24 -18.06 14.69
C MET A 138 -0.96 -16.79 14.18
N PRO A 139 -0.43 -15.57 14.45
CA PRO A 139 0.74 -15.24 15.26
C PRO A 139 0.43 -15.27 16.77
N ILE A 140 1.47 -15.35 17.61
CA ILE A 140 1.35 -15.42 19.07
C ILE A 140 2.31 -14.43 19.74
N LYS A 141 1.91 -13.85 20.87
CA LYS A 141 2.83 -13.20 21.82
C LYS A 141 2.74 -13.92 23.15
N LEU A 142 3.89 -14.18 23.76
CA LEU A 142 4.07 -15.04 24.93
C LEU A 142 5.00 -14.35 25.91
N PHE A 143 4.88 -14.70 27.19
CA PHE A 143 5.93 -14.38 28.14
C PHE A 143 6.19 -15.55 29.09
N ARG A 144 7.36 -15.51 29.75
CA ARG A 144 7.78 -16.42 30.80
C ARG A 144 8.43 -15.59 31.90
N SER A 145 8.14 -15.89 33.16
CA SER A 145 8.59 -15.11 34.32
C SER A 145 9.44 -16.01 35.22
N ILE A 146 10.74 -15.73 35.31
CA ILE A 146 11.73 -16.56 35.99
C ILE A 146 12.26 -15.79 37.21
N ARG A 147 12.37 -16.46 38.36
CA ARG A 147 12.99 -15.88 39.57
C ARG A 147 14.50 -16.09 39.47
N HIS A 148 15.24 -15.05 39.16
CA HIS A 148 16.69 -15.11 39.02
C HIS A 148 17.33 -13.75 39.30
N THR A 149 18.63 -13.75 39.64
CA THR A 149 19.35 -12.56 40.13
C THR A 149 20.67 -12.29 39.42
N LYS A 150 21.14 -13.22 38.58
CA LYS A 150 22.37 -13.09 37.77
C LYS A 150 22.02 -12.93 36.29
N ASP A 151 23.02 -12.58 35.48
CA ASP A 151 22.88 -12.56 34.03
C ASP A 151 22.94 -14.00 33.48
N PHE A 152 22.19 -14.29 32.42
CA PHE A 152 21.93 -15.65 31.93
C PHE A 152 21.71 -15.70 30.41
N ASP A 153 21.83 -16.89 29.82
CA ASP A 153 21.54 -17.16 28.42
C ASP A 153 20.20 -17.88 28.24
N VAL A 154 19.55 -17.64 27.10
CA VAL A 154 18.29 -18.26 26.67
C VAL A 154 18.50 -18.92 25.33
N SER A 155 18.31 -20.23 25.25
CA SER A 155 18.31 -20.98 23.99
C SER A 155 16.90 -21.28 23.52
N LEU A 156 16.68 -21.25 22.21
CA LEU A 156 15.45 -21.72 21.56
C LEU A 156 15.73 -22.97 20.74
N SER A 157 14.89 -23.98 20.94
CA SER A 157 15.00 -25.30 20.31
C SER A 157 13.66 -25.80 19.78
N TYR A 158 13.70 -26.68 18.80
CA TYR A 158 12.53 -27.45 18.38
C TYR A 158 12.20 -28.54 19.41
N ASP A 159 10.92 -28.68 19.74
CA ASP A 159 10.35 -29.59 20.76
C ASP A 159 10.73 -31.07 20.55
N LYS A 160 10.91 -31.50 19.29
CA LYS A 160 11.21 -32.89 18.93
C LYS A 160 12.18 -32.96 17.76
N ALA A 161 13.38 -33.48 18.02
CA ALA A 161 14.37 -33.71 16.96
C ALA A 161 13.90 -34.73 15.90
N SER A 162 12.99 -35.65 16.24
CA SER A 162 12.44 -36.65 15.31
C SER A 162 11.38 -36.11 14.34
N GLU A 163 10.86 -34.90 14.55
CA GLU A 163 9.97 -34.24 13.59
C GLU A 163 10.74 -33.34 12.60
N LEU A 164 12.08 -33.25 12.71
CA LEU A 164 12.91 -32.41 11.86
C LEU A 164 13.38 -33.15 10.58
N PRO A 165 13.54 -32.43 9.44
CA PRO A 165 14.05 -33.03 8.21
C PRO A 165 15.47 -33.64 8.35
N PRO A 166 15.79 -34.71 7.59
CA PRO A 166 17.14 -35.26 7.54
C PRO A 166 18.18 -34.20 7.15
N GLY A 167 19.32 -34.21 7.84
CA GLY A 167 20.42 -33.26 7.61
C GLY A 167 20.40 -32.02 8.52
N VAL A 168 19.35 -31.80 9.32
CA VAL A 168 19.36 -30.79 10.39
C VAL A 168 20.38 -31.18 11.47
N SER A 169 21.40 -30.37 11.67
CA SER A 169 22.54 -30.65 12.55
C SER A 169 22.33 -30.34 14.04
N SER A 170 21.27 -29.60 14.37
CA SER A 170 20.94 -29.16 15.72
C SER A 170 19.44 -28.89 15.85
N HIS A 171 18.81 -29.30 16.95
CA HIS A 171 17.45 -28.84 17.29
C HIS A 171 17.44 -27.41 17.83
N LYS A 172 18.57 -26.92 18.36
CA LYS A 172 18.77 -25.55 18.88
C LYS A 172 19.05 -24.64 17.68
N PHE A 173 18.22 -23.62 17.49
CA PHE A 173 18.26 -22.75 16.30
C PHE A 173 18.49 -21.27 16.61
N ALA A 174 18.32 -20.83 17.87
CA ALA A 174 18.68 -19.49 18.31
C ALA A 174 19.18 -19.47 19.76
N GLU A 175 20.02 -18.49 20.09
CA GLU A 175 20.55 -18.28 21.44
C GLU A 175 20.69 -16.78 21.74
N TYR A 176 20.39 -16.36 22.97
CA TYR A 176 20.39 -14.96 23.39
C TYR A 176 21.01 -14.78 24.77
N ALA A 177 21.94 -13.83 24.92
CA ALA A 177 22.43 -13.38 26.22
C ALA A 177 21.51 -12.31 26.82
N ILE A 178 21.17 -12.46 28.10
CA ILE A 178 20.32 -11.55 28.88
C ILE A 178 21.19 -10.91 29.97
N SER A 179 21.44 -9.61 29.83
CA SER A 179 22.40 -8.88 30.66
C SER A 179 21.82 -7.66 31.38
N GLY A 180 22.39 -7.32 32.53
CA GLY A 180 21.97 -6.24 33.42
C GLY A 180 21.01 -6.65 34.55
N LEU A 181 20.71 -7.94 34.71
CA LEU A 181 19.90 -8.46 35.82
C LEU A 181 20.72 -8.52 37.11
N ALA A 182 22.02 -8.79 37.04
CA ALA A 182 22.94 -8.70 38.17
C ALA A 182 22.98 -7.26 38.76
N GLU A 183 23.27 -6.25 37.93
CA GLU A 183 23.26 -4.84 38.34
C GLU A 183 21.90 -4.43 38.93
N THR A 184 20.81 -4.81 38.26
CA THR A 184 19.45 -4.52 38.75
C THR A 184 19.17 -5.19 40.10
N SER A 185 19.63 -6.43 40.30
CA SER A 185 19.42 -7.16 41.55
C SER A 185 20.20 -6.56 42.72
N GLU A 186 21.42 -6.10 42.51
CA GLU A 186 22.20 -5.36 43.51
C GLU A 186 21.55 -4.01 43.85
N LYS A 187 21.23 -3.22 42.82
CA LYS A 187 20.67 -1.86 42.91
C LYS A 187 19.30 -1.77 43.60
N TYR A 188 18.49 -2.83 43.51
CA TYR A 188 17.16 -2.89 44.11
C TYR A 188 17.02 -3.89 45.27
N GLY A 189 17.98 -4.81 45.45
CA GLY A 189 17.97 -5.83 46.51
C GLY A 189 18.05 -5.28 47.93
N SER A 190 18.56 -4.06 48.11
CA SER A 190 18.65 -3.34 49.39
C SER A 190 17.36 -2.59 49.78
N ARG A 191 16.31 -2.65 48.95
CA ARG A 191 15.02 -1.99 49.22
C ARG A 191 14.02 -2.95 49.88
N ASN A 192 12.89 -2.41 50.34
CA ASN A 192 11.75 -3.16 50.89
C ASN A 192 11.02 -3.99 49.80
N LEU A 193 11.67 -5.02 49.28
CA LEU A 193 11.12 -5.96 48.31
C LEU A 193 9.94 -6.73 48.92
N SER A 194 8.81 -6.68 48.24
CA SER A 194 7.57 -7.40 48.59
C SER A 194 7.39 -8.72 47.83
N ALA A 195 8.28 -8.98 46.86
CA ALA A 195 8.50 -10.28 46.21
C ALA A 195 9.95 -10.34 45.68
N PRO A 196 10.52 -11.54 45.46
CA PRO A 196 11.79 -11.68 44.74
C PRO A 196 11.73 -11.06 43.33
N ILE A 197 12.85 -10.52 42.87
CA ILE A 197 13.01 -9.97 41.51
C ILE A 197 12.78 -11.09 40.47
N LYS A 198 12.14 -10.73 39.35
CA LYS A 198 11.77 -11.67 38.28
C LYS A 198 12.28 -11.16 36.94
N ALA A 199 12.88 -12.03 36.13
CA ALA A 199 13.10 -11.78 34.71
C ALA A 199 11.85 -12.19 33.92
N ASN A 200 11.19 -11.23 33.28
CA ASN A 200 10.14 -11.47 32.30
C ASN A 200 10.77 -11.51 30.90
N LEU A 201 10.80 -12.69 30.28
CA LEU A 201 11.13 -12.88 28.87
C LEU A 201 9.85 -12.73 28.04
N HIS A 202 9.88 -11.90 26.99
CA HIS A 202 8.75 -11.71 26.06
C HIS A 202 9.11 -12.27 24.69
N PHE A 203 8.41 -13.32 24.26
CA PHE A 203 8.63 -13.98 22.97
C PHE A 203 7.48 -13.67 22.00
N SER A 204 7.77 -13.66 20.70
CA SER A 204 6.72 -13.68 19.68
C SER A 204 6.95 -14.79 18.66
N LEU A 205 5.83 -15.31 18.14
CA LEU A 205 5.77 -16.17 16.97
C LEU A 205 5.06 -15.37 15.88
N SER A 206 5.82 -14.99 14.86
CA SER A 206 5.37 -14.13 13.76
C SER A 206 4.34 -14.83 12.85
N ARG A 207 3.73 -14.07 11.93
CA ARG A 207 2.85 -14.65 10.89
C ARG A 207 3.60 -15.59 9.95
N SER A 208 4.92 -15.41 9.82
CA SER A 208 5.80 -16.18 8.93
C SER A 208 6.40 -17.43 9.58
N GLY A 209 5.87 -17.89 10.72
CA GLY A 209 6.37 -19.06 11.45
C GLY A 209 7.68 -18.86 12.22
N ILE A 210 8.35 -17.72 12.08
CA ILE A 210 9.59 -17.38 12.80
C ILE A 210 9.25 -17.02 14.25
N ILE A 211 9.94 -17.64 15.22
CA ILE A 211 9.85 -17.35 16.64
C ILE A 211 11.09 -16.59 17.13
N SER A 212 10.91 -15.62 18.03
CA SER A 212 11.99 -14.76 18.56
C SER A 212 11.79 -14.40 20.03
N LEU A 213 12.89 -14.05 20.72
CA LEU A 213 12.86 -13.34 21.99
C LEU A 213 12.86 -11.82 21.71
N ASP A 214 11.70 -11.17 21.80
CA ASP A 214 11.52 -9.76 21.46
C ASP A 214 12.21 -8.80 22.46
N ARG A 215 12.17 -9.13 23.76
CA ARG A 215 12.78 -8.36 24.85
C ARG A 215 12.82 -9.15 26.16
N ALA A 216 13.61 -8.66 27.11
CA ALA A 216 13.56 -9.06 28.52
C ALA A 216 13.40 -7.82 29.42
N GLU A 217 12.70 -7.97 30.56
CA GLU A 217 12.55 -6.92 31.58
C GLU A 217 12.71 -7.54 32.99
N ALA A 218 13.43 -6.86 33.89
CA ALA A 218 13.46 -7.18 35.31
C ALA A 218 12.28 -6.51 36.01
N VAL A 219 11.47 -7.27 36.73
CA VAL A 219 10.31 -6.81 37.50
C VAL A 219 10.66 -6.79 38.98
N ILE A 220 10.50 -5.62 39.59
CA ILE A 220 10.82 -5.36 41.00
C ILE A 220 9.57 -4.85 41.71
N GLU A 221 9.10 -5.58 42.72
CA GLU A 221 7.88 -5.26 43.47
C GLU A 221 8.24 -4.74 44.87
N ILE A 222 8.11 -3.43 45.12
CA ILE A 222 8.54 -2.76 46.36
C ILE A 222 7.32 -2.32 47.17
N THR A 223 7.38 -2.47 48.50
CA THR A 223 6.43 -1.82 49.42
C THR A 223 7.00 -0.52 49.98
N GLU A 224 6.30 0.58 49.73
CA GLU A 224 6.63 1.92 50.23
C GLU A 224 5.47 2.45 51.07
N TRP A 225 5.76 3.17 52.16
CA TRP A 225 4.73 3.88 52.93
C TRP A 225 4.28 5.12 52.16
N VAL A 226 2.98 5.28 51.98
CA VAL A 226 2.37 6.43 51.32
C VAL A 226 1.34 7.04 52.27
N GLU A 227 1.41 8.35 52.45
CA GLU A 227 0.45 9.09 53.27
C GLU A 227 -0.84 9.35 52.46
N VAL A 228 -1.98 9.03 53.05
CA VAL A 228 -3.32 9.16 52.45
C VAL A 228 -4.22 9.94 53.41
N PRO A 229 -4.90 11.02 52.99
CA PRO A 229 -5.74 11.82 53.89
C PRO A 229 -7.04 11.07 54.24
N LYS A 230 -7.40 11.04 55.53
CA LYS A 230 -8.70 10.51 55.97
C LYS A 230 -9.84 11.49 55.71
N LYS A 231 -10.99 10.94 55.30
CA LYS A 231 -12.27 11.66 55.26
C LYS A 231 -13.11 11.17 56.44
N ASN A 232 -13.38 12.05 57.41
CA ASN A 232 -14.16 11.69 58.58
C ASN A 232 -15.65 11.53 58.23
N VAL A 233 -16.27 10.48 58.76
CA VAL A 233 -17.72 10.31 58.84
C VAL A 233 -18.05 9.97 60.28
N THR A 234 -18.87 10.80 60.93
CA THR A 234 -19.31 10.63 62.31
C THR A 234 -20.47 9.64 62.43
N LEU A 235 -20.56 8.99 63.59
CA LEU A 235 -21.64 8.08 63.96
C LEU A 235 -22.87 8.86 64.45
N GLU A 236 -24.06 8.32 64.17
CA GLU A 236 -25.26 8.53 64.99
C GLU A 236 -25.78 7.17 65.50
N THR A 237 -26.66 7.18 66.50
CA THR A 237 -26.89 6.04 67.41
C THR A 237 -28.34 5.57 67.54
N ASN A 238 -28.45 4.24 67.63
CA ASN A 238 -29.40 3.44 68.43
C ASN A 238 -30.79 3.03 67.89
N THR A 239 -31.18 1.86 68.42
CA THR A 239 -32.53 1.28 68.66
C THR A 239 -33.34 0.72 67.47
N THR A 240 -33.35 -0.63 67.41
CA THR A 240 -34.53 -1.56 67.39
C THR A 240 -35.74 -1.22 66.49
N ASP A 241 -36.27 -2.17 65.69
CA ASP A 241 -36.96 -3.38 66.20
C ASP A 241 -36.99 -4.62 65.26
N GLU A 242 -37.78 -5.63 65.65
CA GLU A 242 -37.77 -7.05 65.29
C GLU A 242 -38.31 -7.49 63.89
N THR A 243 -37.74 -8.59 63.35
CA THR A 243 -38.41 -9.66 62.53
C THR A 243 -39.00 -9.32 61.13
N LEU A 244 -39.27 -10.25 60.18
CA LEU A 244 -39.13 -11.72 60.06
C LEU A 244 -39.09 -12.11 58.54
N SER A 245 -38.48 -13.26 58.20
CA SER A 245 -38.65 -14.01 56.91
C SER A 245 -38.14 -13.34 55.60
N ALA A 246 -37.87 -14.05 54.49
CA ALA A 246 -37.41 -15.43 54.26
C ALA A 246 -36.85 -15.59 52.81
N GLU A 247 -36.01 -16.60 52.59
CA GLU A 247 -35.61 -17.23 51.31
C GLU A 247 -35.18 -16.37 50.09
N SER A 248 -33.85 -16.28 49.95
CA SER A 248 -33.09 -16.87 48.82
C SER A 248 -33.54 -16.64 47.36
N GLY A 249 -32.81 -15.78 46.64
CA GLY A 249 -32.69 -15.88 45.19
C GLY A 249 -31.88 -14.75 44.53
N THR A 250 -31.06 -15.08 43.52
CA THR A 250 -30.80 -14.24 42.33
C THR A 250 -29.95 -14.99 41.29
N THR A 251 -30.25 -14.74 40.02
CA THR A 251 -29.50 -15.24 38.85
C THR A 251 -29.19 -14.09 37.89
N ASP A 252 -27.99 -14.13 37.33
CA ASP A 252 -27.55 -13.59 36.03
C ASP A 252 -27.82 -12.13 35.58
N SER A 253 -26.70 -11.46 35.25
CA SER A 253 -26.40 -10.83 33.94
C SER A 253 -26.62 -9.31 33.64
N THR A 254 -25.73 -8.82 32.75
CA THR A 254 -25.80 -7.66 31.82
C THR A 254 -25.67 -6.17 32.27
N THR A 255 -24.54 -5.54 31.83
CA THR A 255 -24.34 -4.22 31.13
C THR A 255 -24.96 -2.90 31.66
N ASP A 256 -24.45 -1.67 31.43
CA ASP A 256 -23.44 -1.12 30.48
C ASP A 256 -22.83 0.26 30.93
N SER A 257 -21.81 0.77 30.22
CA SER A 257 -21.47 2.21 29.95
C SER A 257 -20.95 3.14 31.10
N LYS A 258 -19.72 3.72 31.03
CA LYS A 258 -19.20 4.96 30.33
C LYS A 258 -19.18 6.24 31.25
N GLU A 259 -18.29 7.25 31.18
CA GLU A 259 -17.07 7.56 30.37
C GLU A 259 -16.17 8.70 30.99
N ASN A 260 -14.89 8.81 30.59
CA ASN A 260 -13.98 10.02 30.58
C ASN A 260 -13.64 10.81 31.90
N SER A 261 -13.05 12.04 31.88
CA SER A 261 -11.64 12.51 31.53
C SER A 261 -11.54 14.06 31.67
N SER A 262 -10.41 14.80 31.80
CA SER A 262 -9.01 14.55 32.27
C SER A 262 -8.14 15.87 32.36
N SER A 263 -7.06 15.86 33.18
CA SER A 263 -5.72 16.53 33.04
C SER A 263 -5.45 18.08 33.03
N GLY A 264 -4.48 18.53 33.88
CA GLY A 264 -3.53 19.68 33.71
C GLY A 264 -3.95 21.11 34.14
N SER A 265 -3.08 22.13 34.36
CA SER A 265 -1.67 22.23 34.87
C SER A 265 -1.27 23.70 35.23
N ASP A 266 -0.14 23.89 35.94
CA ASP A 266 0.76 25.09 36.05
C ASP A 266 0.48 26.35 36.94
N ALA A 267 1.58 26.85 37.56
CA ALA A 267 1.92 28.22 38.06
C ALA A 267 1.17 28.90 39.24
N ASP A 268 1.69 29.96 39.93
CA ASP A 268 3.06 30.27 40.45
C ASP A 268 3.05 31.43 41.51
N ASN A 269 4.15 31.58 42.30
CA ASN A 269 4.68 32.74 43.07
C ASN A 269 3.80 33.77 43.84
N THR A 270 4.02 33.89 45.17
CA THR A 270 4.55 35.09 45.91
C THR A 270 4.18 35.07 47.41
N SER A 271 5.13 35.39 48.31
CA SER A 271 4.96 35.59 49.77
C SER A 271 5.11 37.09 50.14
N THR A 272 4.53 37.68 51.19
CA THR A 272 3.78 37.20 52.39
C THR A 272 2.81 38.34 52.83
N THR A 273 2.14 38.44 53.98
CA THR A 273 2.32 37.91 55.37
C THR A 273 0.97 37.96 56.15
N ASN A 274 0.87 37.15 57.22
CA ASN A 274 -0.01 37.21 58.40
C ASN A 274 -1.33 38.02 58.36
N ASP A 275 -2.45 37.30 58.51
CA ASP A 275 -3.23 37.40 59.75
C ASP A 275 -3.83 36.01 60.12
N GLU A 276 -4.32 35.82 61.34
CA GLU A 276 -4.68 34.49 61.87
C GLU A 276 -6.09 34.00 61.50
N THR A 277 -6.26 32.72 61.13
CA THR A 277 -7.12 31.74 61.85
C THR A 277 -7.21 30.34 61.18
N ASN A 278 -7.49 29.33 62.02
CA ASN A 278 -8.10 28.03 61.69
C ASN A 278 -7.26 27.01 60.88
N VAL A 279 -6.32 26.33 61.54
CA VAL A 279 -5.74 25.05 61.07
C VAL A 279 -6.73 23.92 61.33
N GLN A 280 -7.19 23.24 60.27
CA GLN A 280 -7.74 21.88 60.39
C GLN A 280 -6.63 20.88 60.11
N ASP A 281 -6.24 20.10 61.12
CA ASP A 281 -5.29 18.99 60.96
C ASP A 281 -5.87 17.91 60.04
N THR A 282 -5.42 17.87 58.79
CA THR A 282 -5.69 16.76 57.88
C THR A 282 -4.91 15.53 58.33
N ILE A 283 -5.55 14.68 59.13
CA ILE A 283 -4.97 13.42 59.61
C ILE A 283 -4.63 12.53 58.40
N THR A 284 -3.33 12.45 58.08
CA THR A 284 -2.80 11.51 57.08
C THR A 284 -2.57 10.15 57.74
N GLU A 285 -3.04 9.10 57.08
CA GLU A 285 -2.74 7.72 57.45
C GLU A 285 -1.62 7.17 56.57
N LYS A 286 -0.62 6.55 57.20
CA LYS A 286 0.47 5.87 56.49
C LYS A 286 -0.01 4.50 56.05
N VAL A 287 -0.28 4.34 54.76
CA VAL A 287 -0.73 3.09 54.14
C VAL A 287 0.43 2.48 53.37
N LEU A 288 0.67 1.18 53.56
CA LEU A 288 1.73 0.47 52.84
C LEU A 288 1.27 0.14 51.41
N LYS A 289 1.87 0.79 50.41
CA LYS A 289 1.49 0.65 49.00
C LYS A 289 2.54 -0.15 48.22
N LYS A 290 2.08 -1.14 47.46
CA LYS A 290 2.93 -1.88 46.50
C LYS A 290 3.15 -1.04 45.23
N ARG A 291 4.39 -0.99 44.76
CA ARG A 291 4.83 -0.37 43.50
C ARG A 291 5.62 -1.40 42.69
N THR A 292 5.31 -1.51 41.40
CA THR A 292 6.01 -2.41 40.48
C THR A 292 6.87 -1.58 39.53
N PHE A 293 8.17 -1.76 39.58
CA PHE A 293 9.12 -1.19 38.63
C PHE A 293 9.48 -2.23 37.57
N ARG A 294 9.70 -1.79 36.34
CA ARG A 294 10.20 -2.63 35.25
C ARG A 294 11.44 -1.99 34.65
N VAL A 295 12.55 -2.71 34.66
CA VAL A 295 13.84 -2.28 34.11
C VAL A 295 14.12 -3.11 32.87
N PRO A 296 14.29 -2.52 31.67
CA PRO A 296 14.60 -3.29 30.47
C PRO A 296 15.98 -3.94 30.60
N LEU A 297 16.07 -5.22 30.26
CA LEU A 297 17.33 -5.97 30.24
C LEU A 297 17.89 -6.00 28.82
N LYS A 298 19.22 -6.01 28.70
CA LYS A 298 19.91 -6.04 27.40
C LYS A 298 19.92 -7.47 26.86
N VAL A 299 19.11 -7.71 25.83
CA VAL A 299 19.13 -8.93 25.02
C VAL A 299 20.22 -8.78 23.94
N THR A 300 21.00 -9.82 23.67
CA THR A 300 21.98 -9.85 22.57
C THR A 300 22.00 -11.25 21.95
N GLU A 301 21.71 -11.36 20.66
CA GLU A 301 21.70 -12.63 19.96
C GLU A 301 23.13 -13.20 19.79
N LYS A 302 23.26 -14.50 20.10
CA LYS A 302 24.48 -15.32 20.00
C LYS A 302 24.43 -16.33 18.84
N THR A 303 23.25 -16.52 18.23
CA THR A 303 22.96 -17.50 17.17
C THR A 303 24.03 -17.54 16.08
N ALA A 304 24.63 -18.71 15.87
CA ALA A 304 25.61 -18.95 14.80
C ALA A 304 25.21 -20.18 13.98
N GLY A 305 25.42 -20.11 12.65
CA GLY A 305 25.08 -21.19 11.72
C GLY A 305 23.88 -20.85 10.81
N PRO A 306 23.30 -21.83 10.09
CA PRO A 306 22.33 -21.59 9.02
C PRO A 306 21.05 -20.83 9.40
N ALA A 307 20.74 -20.71 10.70
CA ALA A 307 19.58 -19.98 11.21
C ALA A 307 19.88 -18.53 11.63
N SER A 308 21.15 -18.09 11.65
CA SER A 308 21.50 -16.73 12.06
C SER A 308 21.00 -15.70 11.05
N THR A 309 20.38 -14.62 11.52
CA THR A 309 20.01 -13.48 10.66
C THR A 309 21.23 -12.85 10.00
N LEU A 310 21.06 -12.30 8.79
CA LEU A 310 22.16 -11.68 8.05
C LEU A 310 22.62 -10.40 8.77
N SER A 311 23.93 -10.27 9.02
CA SER A 311 24.48 -9.09 9.70
C SER A 311 24.23 -7.81 8.90
N LYS A 312 24.26 -6.64 9.57
CA LYS A 312 23.99 -5.35 8.92
C LYS A 312 25.00 -5.05 7.81
N GLU A 313 26.24 -5.50 8.01
CA GLU A 313 27.38 -5.36 7.11
C GLU A 313 27.15 -6.24 5.86
N LEU A 314 26.87 -7.54 6.07
CA LEU A 314 26.59 -8.49 4.98
C LEU A 314 25.32 -8.13 4.20
N TYR A 315 24.28 -7.61 4.87
CA TYR A 315 23.07 -7.10 4.22
C TYR A 315 23.35 -5.86 3.37
N SER A 316 24.19 -4.94 3.86
CA SER A 316 24.64 -3.76 3.10
C SER A 316 25.48 -4.16 1.88
N GLU A 317 26.39 -5.14 2.02
CA GLU A 317 27.17 -5.68 0.91
C GLU A 317 26.27 -6.36 -0.14
N ALA A 318 25.36 -7.24 0.29
CA ALA A 318 24.42 -7.93 -0.59
C ALA A 318 23.53 -6.94 -1.36
N LYS A 319 23.04 -5.88 -0.69
CA LYS A 319 22.30 -4.80 -1.35
C LYS A 319 23.16 -4.05 -2.36
N SER A 320 24.38 -3.63 -1.98
CA SER A 320 25.30 -2.94 -2.88
C SER A 320 25.60 -3.76 -4.15
N ARG A 321 25.82 -5.07 -3.99
CA ARG A 321 26.00 -6.02 -5.09
C ARG A 321 24.77 -6.13 -5.99
N LEU A 322 23.56 -6.17 -5.40
CA LEU A 322 22.31 -6.16 -6.15
C LEU A 322 22.10 -4.84 -6.93
N ASP A 323 22.38 -3.70 -6.31
CA ASP A 323 22.30 -2.38 -6.96
C ASP A 323 23.28 -2.25 -8.15
N VAL A 324 24.44 -2.90 -8.10
CA VAL A 324 25.39 -2.97 -9.24
C VAL A 324 24.88 -3.88 -10.36
N LEU A 325 24.23 -5.01 -10.05
CA LEU A 325 23.64 -5.90 -11.05
C LEU A 325 22.42 -5.24 -11.73
N ASN A 326 21.52 -4.66 -10.95
CA ASN A 326 20.35 -3.93 -11.44
C ASN A 326 20.72 -2.80 -12.42
N LYS A 327 21.83 -2.09 -12.17
CA LYS A 327 22.35 -1.06 -13.08
C LYS A 327 22.85 -1.64 -14.40
N LYS A 328 23.52 -2.80 -14.39
CA LYS A 328 23.98 -3.48 -15.61
C LYS A 328 22.82 -3.99 -16.46
N ASP A 329 21.79 -4.56 -15.83
CA ASP A 329 20.61 -5.04 -16.55
C ASP A 329 19.70 -3.90 -17.02
N ALA A 330 19.68 -2.76 -16.31
CA ALA A 330 19.02 -1.54 -16.78
C ALA A 330 19.72 -0.93 -17.98
N GLU A 331 21.04 -0.80 -17.97
CA GLU A 331 21.79 -0.26 -19.12
C GLU A 331 21.71 -1.22 -20.32
N ARG A 332 21.77 -2.55 -20.12
CA ARG A 332 21.52 -3.54 -21.19
C ARG A 332 20.16 -3.35 -21.84
N ARG A 333 19.09 -3.19 -21.04
CA ARG A 333 17.73 -2.93 -21.55
C ARG A 333 17.67 -1.62 -22.32
N ARG A 334 18.22 -0.53 -21.76
CA ARG A 334 18.31 0.78 -22.42
C ARG A 334 19.07 0.73 -23.75
N THR A 335 20.19 0.00 -23.85
CA THR A 335 20.92 -0.19 -25.11
C THR A 335 20.07 -0.93 -26.15
N ALA A 336 19.37 -2.01 -25.76
CA ALA A 336 18.49 -2.74 -26.67
C ALA A 336 17.27 -1.92 -27.11
N GLU A 337 16.64 -1.19 -26.19
CA GLU A 337 15.54 -0.26 -26.48
C GLU A 337 15.99 0.83 -27.47
N LEU A 338 17.17 1.43 -27.28
CA LEU A 338 17.70 2.47 -28.18
C LEU A 338 18.14 1.91 -29.54
N LYS A 339 18.70 0.69 -29.59
CA LYS A 339 18.98 -0.01 -30.85
C LYS A 339 17.69 -0.26 -31.64
N ASN A 340 16.66 -0.82 -31.00
CA ASN A 340 15.36 -1.08 -31.62
C ASN A 340 14.66 0.22 -32.07
N ASN A 341 14.74 1.30 -31.28
CA ASN A 341 14.20 2.61 -31.63
C ASN A 341 14.92 3.22 -32.84
N LEU A 342 16.24 3.09 -32.93
CA LEU A 342 17.03 3.54 -34.08
C LEU A 342 16.65 2.77 -35.35
N GLU A 343 16.64 1.44 -35.27
CA GLU A 343 16.29 0.56 -36.38
C GLU A 343 14.85 0.82 -36.90
N SER A 344 13.88 0.92 -35.97
CA SER A 344 12.48 1.25 -36.29
C SER A 344 12.31 2.63 -36.94
N TYR A 345 13.09 3.63 -36.48
CA TYR A 345 13.08 4.96 -37.08
C TYR A 345 13.65 4.91 -38.51
N ILE A 346 14.78 4.22 -38.72
CA ILE A 346 15.38 4.06 -40.06
C ILE A 346 14.38 3.42 -41.04
N TYR A 347 13.78 2.29 -40.69
CA TYR A 347 12.83 1.61 -41.56
C TYR A 347 11.61 2.49 -41.88
N SER A 348 10.94 3.06 -40.87
CA SER A 348 9.74 3.86 -41.11
C SER A 348 10.02 5.18 -41.85
N MET A 349 11.25 5.67 -41.83
CA MET A 349 11.63 6.87 -42.61
C MET A 349 12.03 6.53 -44.04
N LYS A 350 12.65 5.37 -44.31
CA LYS A 350 12.87 4.88 -45.69
C LYS A 350 11.53 4.59 -46.39
N GLU A 351 10.63 3.86 -45.74
CA GLU A 351 9.25 3.62 -46.19
C GLU A 351 8.52 4.93 -46.57
N LYS A 352 8.55 5.94 -45.69
CA LYS A 352 7.91 7.25 -45.96
C LYS A 352 8.58 8.05 -47.07
N LEU A 353 9.90 7.94 -47.25
CA LEU A 353 10.62 8.60 -48.34
C LEU A 353 10.26 8.00 -49.71
N GLU A 354 10.00 6.70 -49.77
CA GLU A 354 9.67 5.96 -50.99
C GLU A 354 8.18 6.05 -51.35
N GLU A 355 7.27 5.91 -50.37
CA GLU A 355 5.82 5.80 -50.63
C GLU A 355 5.01 7.10 -50.40
N SER A 356 5.46 8.03 -49.54
CA SER A 356 4.59 9.14 -49.10
C SER A 356 4.61 10.33 -50.07
N THR A 357 3.53 10.45 -50.86
CA THR A 357 3.26 11.65 -51.67
C THR A 357 3.20 12.94 -50.84
N ASP A 358 2.78 12.86 -49.57
CA ASP A 358 2.76 14.00 -48.67
C ASP A 358 4.18 14.43 -48.26
N MET A 359 5.10 13.48 -48.08
CA MET A 359 6.51 13.76 -47.75
C MET A 359 7.22 14.43 -48.92
N LEU A 360 6.96 13.97 -50.15
CA LEU A 360 7.45 14.62 -51.38
C LEU A 360 6.97 16.08 -51.52
N ALA A 361 5.77 16.39 -51.03
CA ALA A 361 5.18 17.74 -51.10
C ALA A 361 5.75 18.74 -50.08
N VAL A 362 6.31 18.26 -48.96
CA VAL A 362 6.82 19.11 -47.86
C VAL A 362 8.34 19.13 -47.71
N SER A 363 9.08 18.56 -48.66
CA SER A 363 10.54 18.60 -48.68
C SER A 363 11.08 18.95 -50.05
N THR A 364 12.28 19.50 -50.08
CA THR A 364 13.11 19.60 -51.28
C THR A 364 13.69 18.23 -51.64
N GLU A 365 14.19 18.11 -52.87
CA GLU A 365 14.90 16.92 -53.36
C GLU A 365 16.23 16.73 -52.60
N GLN A 366 17.01 17.80 -52.46
CA GLN A 366 18.28 17.82 -51.72
C GLN A 366 18.13 17.41 -50.24
N GLU A 367 17.04 17.82 -49.55
CA GLU A 367 16.73 17.33 -48.20
C GLU A 367 16.52 15.81 -48.17
N ARG A 368 15.84 15.23 -49.17
CA ARG A 368 15.60 13.78 -49.22
C ARG A 368 16.85 13.00 -49.57
N GLU A 369 17.62 13.45 -50.55
CA GLU A 369 18.88 12.81 -50.95
C GLU A 369 19.84 12.71 -49.76
N SER A 370 20.13 13.85 -49.12
CA SER A 370 21.03 13.91 -47.95
C SER A 370 20.51 13.09 -46.76
N PHE A 371 19.19 13.06 -46.53
CA PHE A 371 18.61 12.24 -45.47
C PHE A 371 18.61 10.74 -45.80
N THR A 372 18.42 10.35 -47.07
CA THR A 372 18.48 8.96 -47.54
C THR A 372 19.89 8.39 -47.46
N GLU A 373 20.89 9.22 -47.81
CA GLU A 373 22.31 8.93 -47.61
C GLU A 373 22.59 8.70 -46.12
N LYS A 374 22.20 9.63 -45.24
CA LYS A 374 22.45 9.51 -43.78
C LYS A 374 21.70 8.35 -43.13
N LEU A 375 20.46 8.05 -43.55
CA LEU A 375 19.71 6.87 -43.13
C LEU A 375 20.41 5.57 -43.51
N SER A 376 21.15 5.55 -44.62
CA SER A 376 21.89 4.38 -45.08
C SER A 376 23.25 4.26 -44.39
N GLU A 377 23.99 5.36 -44.22
CA GLU A 377 25.23 5.41 -43.42
C GLU A 377 25.02 4.86 -42.00
N VAL A 378 23.93 5.26 -41.34
CA VAL A 378 23.61 4.81 -39.98
C VAL A 378 23.07 3.38 -39.95
N GLN A 379 22.43 2.89 -41.03
CA GLN A 379 22.01 1.49 -41.16
C GLN A 379 23.19 0.55 -41.41
N ASP A 380 24.15 0.94 -42.25
CA ASP A 380 25.37 0.16 -42.49
C ASP A 380 26.21 0.09 -41.21
N TRP A 381 26.33 1.20 -40.47
CA TRP A 381 26.94 1.20 -39.14
C TRP A 381 26.24 0.24 -38.17
N LEU A 382 24.90 0.22 -38.14
CA LEU A 382 24.09 -0.61 -37.24
C LEU A 382 24.37 -2.12 -37.39
N TYR A 383 24.72 -2.57 -38.60
CA TYR A 383 25.03 -3.97 -38.91
C TYR A 383 26.53 -4.29 -38.97
N MET A 384 27.42 -3.29 -38.92
CA MET A 384 28.87 -3.49 -38.91
C MET A 384 29.47 -3.24 -37.51
N ASP A 385 29.62 -1.97 -37.11
CA ASP A 385 30.23 -1.62 -35.81
C ASP A 385 29.20 -1.53 -34.67
N GLY A 386 27.91 -1.42 -35.00
CA GLY A 386 26.78 -1.23 -34.09
C GLY A 386 26.31 -2.48 -33.32
N GLU A 387 27.10 -3.55 -33.28
CA GLU A 387 26.78 -4.73 -32.45
C GLU A 387 27.20 -4.56 -30.98
N GLU A 388 28.39 -3.99 -30.71
CA GLU A 388 28.93 -3.78 -29.35
C GLU A 388 28.79 -2.32 -28.84
N ALA A 389 28.15 -1.45 -29.61
CA ALA A 389 28.01 -0.03 -29.32
C ALA A 389 27.22 0.27 -28.02
N GLN A 390 27.49 1.41 -27.40
CA GLN A 390 26.88 1.81 -26.13
C GLN A 390 25.53 2.54 -26.31
N ALA A 391 24.69 2.55 -25.28
CA ALA A 391 23.37 3.22 -25.30
C ALA A 391 23.41 4.66 -25.85
N ASN A 392 24.41 5.44 -25.46
CA ASN A 392 24.58 6.83 -25.91
C ASN A 392 24.89 6.92 -27.42
N GLU A 393 25.58 5.95 -27.99
CA GLU A 393 25.95 5.95 -29.42
C GLU A 393 24.75 5.70 -30.35
N PHE A 394 23.80 4.89 -29.90
CA PHE A 394 22.50 4.72 -30.55
C PHE A 394 21.64 5.99 -30.42
N GLN A 395 21.63 6.60 -29.23
CA GLN A 395 20.92 7.86 -28.97
C GLN A 395 21.44 9.00 -29.85
N GLU A 396 22.76 9.22 -29.90
CA GLU A 396 23.38 10.28 -30.70
C GLU A 396 23.10 10.13 -32.20
N ARG A 397 23.06 8.90 -32.73
CA ARG A 397 22.72 8.61 -34.12
C ARG A 397 21.22 8.78 -34.39
N LEU A 398 20.36 8.37 -33.45
CA LEU A 398 18.92 8.60 -33.53
C LEU A 398 18.60 10.10 -33.51
N ASP A 399 19.28 10.89 -32.68
CA ASP A 399 19.07 12.34 -32.60
C ASP A 399 19.61 13.08 -33.84
N GLN A 400 20.69 12.61 -34.46
CA GLN A 400 21.13 13.08 -35.78
C GLN A 400 20.07 12.83 -36.86
N LEU A 401 19.50 11.62 -36.92
CA LEU A 401 18.45 11.29 -37.90
C LEU A 401 17.14 12.03 -37.62
N LYS A 402 16.79 12.28 -36.36
CA LYS A 402 15.64 13.11 -35.96
C LYS A 402 15.82 14.57 -36.30
N ALA A 403 17.00 15.14 -36.11
CA ALA A 403 17.29 16.53 -36.47
C ALA A 403 17.06 16.81 -37.98
N MET A 404 17.17 15.79 -38.84
CA MET A 404 16.84 15.87 -40.26
C MET A 404 15.37 15.50 -40.56
N GLY A 405 14.88 14.38 -40.01
CA GLY A 405 13.56 13.82 -40.35
C GLY A 405 12.38 14.43 -39.62
N ASP A 406 12.49 14.75 -38.32
CA ASP A 406 11.39 15.28 -37.52
C ASP A 406 10.86 16.63 -38.04
N PRO A 407 11.69 17.57 -38.53
CA PRO A 407 11.20 18.77 -39.21
C PRO A 407 10.35 18.48 -40.46
N ILE A 408 10.66 17.41 -41.21
CA ILE A 408 9.89 17.01 -42.41
C ILE A 408 8.58 16.33 -41.98
N LEU A 409 8.63 15.41 -41.00
CA LEU A 409 7.45 14.79 -40.39
C LEU A 409 6.48 15.84 -39.81
N PHE A 410 7.01 16.89 -39.18
CA PHE A 410 6.21 17.99 -38.64
C PHE A 410 5.52 18.80 -39.74
N ARG A 411 6.20 19.15 -40.84
CA ARG A 411 5.53 19.77 -42.00
C ARG A 411 4.45 18.84 -42.58
N MET A 412 4.70 17.54 -42.63
CA MET A 412 3.80 16.52 -43.19
C MET A 412 2.52 16.33 -42.35
N SER A 413 2.63 16.27 -41.03
CA SER A 413 1.45 16.19 -40.14
C SER A 413 0.63 17.49 -40.20
N GLU A 414 1.31 18.64 -40.18
CA GLU A 414 0.69 19.97 -40.26
C GLU A 414 0.06 20.28 -41.63
N LEU A 415 0.34 19.51 -42.69
CA LEU A 415 -0.35 19.58 -43.97
C LEU A 415 -1.82 19.13 -43.84
N LYS A 416 -2.11 18.11 -43.02
CA LYS A 416 -3.47 17.59 -42.77
C LYS A 416 -4.11 18.17 -41.51
N ALA A 417 -3.33 18.36 -40.44
CA ALA A 417 -3.84 18.83 -39.16
C ALA A 417 -4.36 20.27 -39.20
N ARG A 418 -3.69 21.19 -39.93
CA ARG A 418 -4.08 22.61 -39.95
C ARG A 418 -5.39 22.87 -40.70
N PRO A 419 -5.65 22.33 -41.91
CA PRO A 419 -6.97 22.45 -42.54
C PRO A 419 -8.11 21.91 -41.65
N ALA A 420 -7.88 20.80 -40.93
CA ALA A 420 -8.85 20.24 -40.00
C ALA A 420 -9.08 21.15 -38.76
N ALA A 421 -8.02 21.72 -38.19
CA ALA A 421 -8.10 22.66 -37.08
C ALA A 421 -8.82 23.97 -37.49
N CYS A 422 -8.47 24.55 -38.64
CA CYS A 422 -9.15 25.73 -39.20
C CYS A 422 -10.63 25.46 -39.51
N GLY A 423 -10.96 24.29 -40.07
CA GLY A 423 -12.33 23.85 -40.29
C GLY A 423 -13.12 23.74 -38.98
N SER A 424 -12.53 23.10 -37.96
CA SER A 424 -13.12 22.96 -36.62
C SER A 424 -13.34 24.32 -35.94
N ALA A 425 -12.37 25.23 -36.04
CA ALA A 425 -12.50 26.59 -35.53
C ALA A 425 -13.62 27.38 -36.21
N ARG A 426 -13.78 27.26 -37.54
CA ARG A 426 -14.88 27.88 -38.30
C ARG A 426 -16.24 27.28 -37.94
N LEU A 427 -16.34 25.97 -37.71
CA LEU A 427 -17.55 25.33 -37.22
C LEU A 427 -17.93 25.87 -35.84
N TYR A 428 -16.98 25.94 -34.91
CA TYR A 428 -17.21 26.50 -33.58
C TYR A 428 -17.59 27.99 -33.61
N LEU A 429 -16.97 28.81 -34.46
CA LEU A 429 -17.38 30.21 -34.67
C LEU A 429 -18.82 30.32 -35.20
N THR A 430 -19.23 29.41 -36.09
CA THR A 430 -20.61 29.34 -36.62
C THR A 430 -21.62 28.87 -35.56
N GLU A 431 -21.22 27.97 -34.67
CA GLU A 431 -22.02 27.57 -33.51
C GLU A 431 -22.14 28.70 -32.48
N LEU A 432 -21.04 29.41 -32.21
CA LEU A 432 -21.00 30.53 -31.27
C LEU A 432 -21.96 31.65 -31.68
N GLN A 433 -22.12 31.93 -32.98
CA GLN A 433 -23.17 32.85 -33.47
C GLN A 433 -24.59 32.40 -33.09
N LYS A 434 -24.87 31.09 -33.09
CA LYS A 434 -26.15 30.53 -32.62
C LYS A 434 -26.28 30.65 -31.10
N ILE A 435 -25.20 30.39 -30.35
CA ILE A 435 -25.16 30.52 -28.88
C ILE A 435 -25.44 31.96 -28.45
N VAL A 436 -24.79 32.95 -29.05
CA VAL A 436 -24.99 34.38 -28.77
C VAL A 436 -26.43 34.79 -29.09
N LYS A 437 -26.97 34.42 -30.26
CA LYS A 437 -28.38 34.68 -30.61
C LYS A 437 -29.37 33.98 -29.68
N ASN A 438 -29.03 32.81 -29.16
CA ASN A 438 -29.83 32.13 -28.13
C ASN A 438 -29.76 32.87 -26.78
N TRP A 439 -28.62 33.44 -26.40
CA TRP A 439 -28.50 34.24 -25.17
C TRP A 439 -29.40 35.48 -25.17
N GLU A 440 -29.61 36.14 -26.32
CA GLU A 440 -30.52 37.29 -26.45
C GLU A 440 -31.95 36.98 -26.01
N THR A 441 -32.41 35.74 -26.20
CA THR A 441 -33.77 35.29 -25.89
C THR A 441 -33.87 34.46 -24.60
N SER A 442 -32.94 33.53 -24.38
CA SER A 442 -32.95 32.64 -23.21
C SER A 442 -32.23 33.18 -21.97
N LYS A 443 -31.29 34.12 -22.13
CA LYS A 443 -30.46 34.68 -21.04
C LYS A 443 -30.34 36.22 -21.07
N PRO A 444 -31.45 36.98 -21.09
CA PRO A 444 -31.43 38.45 -21.18
C PRO A 444 -30.85 39.17 -19.95
N TRP A 445 -30.43 38.45 -18.90
CA TRP A 445 -29.74 39.01 -17.73
C TRP A 445 -28.21 39.06 -17.88
N LEU A 446 -27.65 38.49 -18.95
CA LEU A 446 -26.20 38.53 -19.18
C LEU A 446 -25.73 39.98 -19.40
N PRO A 447 -24.63 40.43 -18.77
CA PRO A 447 -24.15 41.79 -18.98
C PRO A 447 -23.73 41.97 -20.45
N LYS A 448 -24.37 42.90 -21.19
CA LYS A 448 -24.11 43.11 -22.62
C LYS A 448 -22.62 43.17 -22.95
N LYS A 449 -21.87 43.99 -22.19
CA LYS A 449 -20.40 44.10 -22.29
C LYS A 449 -19.66 42.74 -22.31
N ARG A 450 -20.12 41.74 -21.55
CA ARG A 450 -19.51 40.39 -21.54
C ARG A 450 -19.86 39.57 -22.78
N VAL A 451 -21.02 39.79 -23.37
CA VAL A 451 -21.42 39.20 -24.67
C VAL A 451 -20.67 39.91 -25.80
N ASP A 452 -20.57 41.24 -25.75
CA ASP A 452 -19.79 42.06 -26.69
C ASP A 452 -18.29 41.69 -26.65
N GLU A 453 -17.74 41.43 -25.46
CA GLU A 453 -16.38 40.88 -25.27
C GLU A 453 -16.23 39.51 -25.95
N VAL A 454 -17.22 38.61 -25.85
CA VAL A 454 -17.19 37.29 -26.51
C VAL A 454 -17.26 37.41 -28.04
N VAL A 455 -18.12 38.28 -28.58
CA VAL A 455 -18.23 38.53 -30.02
C VAL A 455 -16.94 39.15 -30.57
N SER A 456 -16.39 40.17 -29.89
CA SER A 456 -15.12 40.80 -30.29
C SER A 456 -13.95 39.82 -30.32
N GLU A 457 -13.88 38.86 -29.39
CA GLU A 457 -12.85 37.81 -29.39
C GLU A 457 -13.07 36.76 -30.48
N ALA A 458 -14.32 36.47 -30.84
CA ALA A 458 -14.66 35.61 -31.97
C ALA A 458 -14.27 36.25 -33.32
N ASP A 459 -14.52 37.55 -33.49
CA ASP A 459 -14.14 38.30 -34.69
C ASP A 459 -12.60 38.43 -34.80
N LYS A 460 -11.89 38.65 -33.69
CA LYS A 460 -10.41 38.60 -33.66
C LYS A 460 -9.87 37.22 -34.06
N LEU A 461 -10.48 36.14 -33.56
CA LEU A 461 -10.07 34.78 -33.93
C LEU A 461 -10.31 34.52 -35.42
N LYS A 462 -11.46 34.96 -35.96
CA LYS A 462 -11.75 34.87 -37.39
C LYS A 462 -10.75 35.64 -38.24
N ALA A 463 -10.48 36.90 -37.91
CA ALA A 463 -9.51 37.74 -38.64
C ALA A 463 -8.09 37.15 -38.59
N TRP A 464 -7.66 36.65 -37.42
CA TRP A 464 -6.36 35.99 -37.26
C TRP A 464 -6.27 34.69 -38.07
N LEU A 465 -7.34 33.90 -38.18
CA LEU A 465 -7.38 32.72 -39.06
C LEU A 465 -7.24 33.13 -40.53
N GLU A 466 -7.97 34.14 -40.99
CA GLU A 466 -7.90 34.63 -42.38
C GLU A 466 -6.52 35.22 -42.73
N GLU A 467 -5.89 35.96 -41.80
CA GLU A 467 -4.50 36.44 -41.88
C GLU A 467 -3.50 35.26 -41.97
N LYS A 468 -3.62 34.28 -41.07
CA LYS A 468 -2.67 33.16 -41.01
C LYS A 468 -2.84 32.16 -42.15
N GLU A 469 -4.05 31.91 -42.62
CA GLU A 469 -4.32 31.09 -43.81
C GLU A 469 -3.84 31.77 -45.10
N THR A 470 -3.86 33.11 -45.19
CA THR A 470 -3.30 33.83 -46.34
C THR A 470 -1.77 33.86 -46.30
N LEU A 471 -1.16 34.08 -45.12
CA LEU A 471 0.29 33.97 -44.93
C LEU A 471 0.83 32.55 -45.20
N GLN A 472 0.10 31.51 -44.80
CA GLN A 472 0.51 30.14 -45.09
C GLN A 472 0.40 29.78 -46.58
N LYS A 473 -0.48 30.43 -47.36
CA LYS A 473 -0.57 30.25 -48.81
C LYS A 473 0.58 30.90 -49.59
N SER A 474 1.29 31.87 -49.01
CA SER A 474 2.52 32.44 -49.58
C SER A 474 3.80 31.81 -49.01
N THR A 475 3.69 30.97 -47.98
CA THR A 475 4.81 30.27 -47.35
C THR A 475 5.14 28.96 -48.10
N PRO A 476 6.39 28.73 -48.55
CA PRO A 476 6.77 27.48 -49.22
C PRO A 476 6.50 26.23 -48.38
N ALA A 477 6.02 25.15 -49.01
CA ALA A 477 5.64 23.91 -48.33
C ALA A 477 6.80 23.19 -47.61
N HIS A 478 8.03 23.43 -48.05
CA HIS A 478 9.28 22.93 -47.45
C HIS A 478 9.90 23.89 -46.40
N SER A 479 9.18 24.93 -45.98
CA SER A 479 9.61 25.85 -44.92
C SER A 479 8.70 25.73 -43.70
N SER A 480 9.13 26.31 -42.57
CA SER A 480 8.41 26.20 -41.31
C SER A 480 6.98 26.76 -41.41
N PRO A 481 5.95 26.04 -40.91
CA PRO A 481 4.59 26.52 -40.77
C PRO A 481 4.47 27.98 -40.28
N ALA A 482 3.74 28.82 -41.01
CA ALA A 482 3.46 30.21 -40.63
C ALA A 482 2.56 30.34 -39.39
N PHE A 483 1.88 29.25 -39.04
CA PHE A 483 1.15 28.98 -37.79
C PHE A 483 0.93 27.47 -37.71
N THR A 484 0.69 26.97 -36.50
CA THR A 484 0.47 25.55 -36.20
C THR A 484 -1.00 25.20 -35.93
N SER A 485 -1.36 23.91 -36.02
CA SER A 485 -2.68 23.42 -35.64
C SER A 485 -2.95 23.60 -34.14
N GLU A 486 -1.92 23.41 -33.31
CA GLU A 486 -1.97 23.63 -31.86
C GLU A 486 -2.27 25.10 -31.50
N GLU A 487 -1.68 26.08 -32.19
CA GLU A 487 -2.05 27.50 -32.01
C GLU A 487 -3.54 27.75 -32.26
N VAL A 488 -4.14 27.07 -33.25
CA VAL A 488 -5.58 27.17 -33.53
C VAL A 488 -6.38 26.59 -32.36
N TYR A 489 -6.05 25.38 -31.90
CA TYR A 489 -6.74 24.73 -30.79
C TYR A 489 -6.65 25.54 -29.48
N GLN A 490 -5.47 26.05 -29.13
CA GLN A 490 -5.28 26.90 -27.96
C GLN A 490 -6.12 28.19 -28.02
N LYS A 491 -6.23 28.82 -29.20
CA LYS A 491 -7.07 30.02 -29.39
C LYS A 491 -8.57 29.72 -29.34
N VAL A 492 -9.00 28.58 -29.90
CA VAL A 492 -10.39 28.09 -29.79
C VAL A 492 -10.73 27.77 -28.33
N LEU A 493 -9.85 27.08 -27.60
CA LEU A 493 -10.01 26.76 -26.18
C LEU A 493 -10.08 28.03 -25.31
N ALA A 494 -9.23 29.02 -25.57
CA ALA A 494 -9.30 30.33 -24.89
C ALA A 494 -10.66 31.03 -25.11
N LEU A 495 -11.25 30.92 -26.31
CA LEU A 495 -12.59 31.44 -26.59
C LEU A 495 -13.69 30.61 -25.92
N GLN A 496 -13.60 29.27 -25.93
CA GLN A 496 -14.51 28.37 -25.21
C GLN A 496 -14.53 28.62 -23.69
N ASN A 497 -13.38 28.92 -23.10
CA ASN A 497 -13.27 29.29 -21.68
C ASN A 497 -13.96 30.63 -21.38
N LYS A 498 -13.88 31.63 -22.28
CA LYS A 498 -14.64 32.89 -22.16
C LYS A 498 -16.15 32.64 -22.31
N VAL A 499 -16.55 31.88 -23.32
CA VAL A 499 -17.96 31.56 -23.61
C VAL A 499 -18.62 30.79 -22.47
N SER A 500 -17.96 29.75 -21.93
CA SER A 500 -18.47 28.98 -20.80
C SER A 500 -18.54 29.80 -19.50
N SER A 501 -17.58 30.70 -19.26
CA SER A 501 -17.61 31.66 -18.15
C SER A 501 -18.85 32.58 -18.22
N VAL A 502 -19.13 33.17 -19.39
CA VAL A 502 -20.35 33.97 -19.59
C VAL A 502 -21.62 33.12 -19.48
N ASN A 503 -21.62 31.92 -20.05
CA ASN A 503 -22.78 31.00 -20.01
C ASN A 503 -23.16 30.57 -18.58
N ARG A 504 -22.18 30.54 -17.66
CA ARG A 504 -22.34 30.17 -16.23
C ARG A 504 -22.91 31.29 -15.36
N ILE A 505 -23.03 32.53 -15.83
CA ILE A 505 -23.56 33.64 -15.03
C ILE A 505 -25.03 33.36 -14.63
N PRO A 506 -25.35 33.19 -13.33
CA PRO A 506 -26.69 32.83 -12.89
C PRO A 506 -27.67 33.98 -13.05
N LYS A 507 -28.96 33.65 -13.17
CA LYS A 507 -30.05 34.64 -13.21
C LYS A 507 -30.07 35.41 -11.87
N PRO A 508 -30.16 36.76 -11.87
CA PRO A 508 -30.25 37.55 -10.65
C PRO A 508 -31.40 37.08 -9.75
N LYS A 509 -31.11 36.86 -8.46
CA LYS A 509 -32.15 36.60 -7.46
C LYS A 509 -33.05 37.85 -7.34
N PRO A 510 -34.38 37.71 -7.25
CA PRO A 510 -35.27 38.86 -7.12
C PRO A 510 -34.97 39.65 -5.83
N LYS A 511 -35.08 40.98 -5.89
CA LYS A 511 -34.94 41.84 -4.72
C LYS A 511 -36.07 41.54 -3.73
N VAL A 512 -35.72 41.10 -2.53
CA VAL A 512 -36.64 41.11 -1.38
C VAL A 512 -36.58 42.50 -0.77
N GLU A 513 -37.69 43.23 -0.82
CA GLU A 513 -37.81 44.52 -0.14
C GLU A 513 -38.00 44.31 1.36
N LYS A 514 -37.18 44.98 2.19
CA LYS A 514 -37.46 45.08 3.63
C LYS A 514 -38.63 46.05 3.83
N LYS A 515 -39.71 45.58 4.46
CA LYS A 515 -40.82 46.44 4.89
C LYS A 515 -40.34 47.46 5.95
N PRO A 516 -40.92 48.68 6.01
CA PRO A 516 -40.58 49.66 7.04
C PRO A 516 -40.98 49.18 8.46
N ALA A 517 -40.29 49.69 9.47
CA ALA A 517 -40.54 49.36 10.87
C ALA A 517 -41.73 50.15 11.47
N VAL A 518 -42.40 49.53 12.44
CA VAL A 518 -43.30 50.21 13.39
C VAL A 518 -42.44 50.91 14.46
N LYS A 519 -42.90 52.04 14.99
CA LYS A 519 -42.28 52.72 16.13
C LYS A 519 -42.97 52.32 17.44
N GLU A 520 -42.18 51.93 18.43
CA GLU A 520 -42.43 52.21 19.85
C GLU A 520 -41.11 52.73 20.47
N GLU A 521 -41.18 53.40 21.62
CA GLU A 521 -40.08 54.16 22.21
C GLU A 521 -39.52 53.48 23.48
N ALA A 522 -38.19 53.39 23.61
CA ALA A 522 -37.49 53.51 24.90
C ALA A 522 -35.95 53.66 24.75
N ASN A 523 -35.40 54.72 25.36
CA ASN A 523 -34.03 54.92 25.92
C ASN A 523 -32.74 54.25 25.32
N LYS A 524 -31.71 55.11 25.15
CA LYS A 524 -30.32 55.07 25.69
C LYS A 524 -29.60 53.70 25.91
N GLU A 525 -28.28 53.55 25.69
CA GLU A 525 -27.20 54.57 25.63
C GLU A 525 -25.92 54.11 24.86
N LYS A 526 -25.20 55.07 24.26
CA LYS A 526 -23.73 55.16 23.96
C LYS A 526 -22.86 53.94 23.53
N THR A 527 -22.22 54.11 22.34
CA THR A 527 -20.80 53.79 21.95
C THR A 527 -20.22 52.36 22.12
N ASP A 528 -19.31 51.83 21.29
CA ASP A 528 -18.45 52.40 20.22
C ASP A 528 -18.12 51.36 19.09
N SER A 529 -17.14 51.68 18.23
CA SER A 529 -16.30 50.89 17.28
C SER A 529 -15.98 49.41 17.63
N SER A 530 -15.55 48.50 16.72
CA SER A 530 -15.28 48.52 15.25
C SER A 530 -15.20 47.07 14.68
N GLU A 531 -14.90 46.92 13.37
CA GLU A 531 -14.10 45.85 12.69
C GLU A 531 -13.83 44.50 13.40
N SER A 532 -13.88 43.30 12.78
CA SER A 532 -13.76 42.91 11.36
C SER A 532 -14.03 41.40 11.13
N ALA A 533 -13.88 40.96 9.86
CA ALA A 533 -13.43 39.63 9.41
C ALA A 533 -14.23 38.33 9.70
N SER A 534 -14.35 37.55 8.62
CA SER A 534 -14.96 36.24 8.40
C SER A 534 -14.43 35.01 9.16
N SER A 535 -15.34 34.07 9.46
CA SER A 535 -15.14 32.60 9.50
C SER A 535 -15.64 31.98 8.16
N GLU A 536 -15.26 30.79 7.67
CA GLU A 536 -15.55 29.40 8.12
C GLU A 536 -17.06 29.14 8.43
N SER A 537 -17.70 28.01 8.10
CA SER A 537 -17.26 26.67 7.59
C SER A 537 -18.34 26.10 6.62
N GLU A 538 -18.08 25.17 5.69
CA GLU A 538 -17.90 23.69 5.78
C GLU A 538 -19.12 22.84 6.28
N SER A 539 -19.69 22.03 5.37
CA SER A 539 -20.54 20.81 5.53
C SER A 539 -21.19 20.47 4.15
N THR A 540 -21.11 19.26 3.57
CA THR A 540 -21.90 18.02 3.81
C THR A 540 -23.44 18.21 3.78
N GLU A 541 -24.26 17.37 3.13
CA GLU A 541 -24.03 16.03 2.54
C GLU A 541 -25.03 15.69 1.39
N LYS A 542 -24.95 14.48 0.80
CA LYS A 542 -25.89 13.91 -0.19
C LYS A 542 -26.80 12.85 0.47
N PRO A 543 -27.99 12.56 -0.08
CA PRO A 543 -28.20 11.20 -0.63
C PRO A 543 -29.18 11.08 -1.85
N SER A 544 -29.18 9.90 -2.51
CA SER A 544 -30.31 9.14 -3.15
C SER A 544 -31.36 9.81 -4.08
N GLU A 545 -31.99 9.18 -5.09
CA GLU A 545 -31.83 7.92 -5.88
C GLU A 545 -32.88 7.90 -7.04
N SER A 546 -32.75 6.98 -8.03
CA SER A 546 -33.83 6.48 -8.93
C SER A 546 -34.48 7.45 -9.98
N ASP A 547 -35.06 7.05 -11.13
CA ASP A 547 -35.06 5.75 -11.85
C ASP A 547 -35.42 5.89 -13.37
N ALA A 548 -35.09 4.84 -14.16
CA ALA A 548 -35.77 4.29 -15.37
C ALA A 548 -36.06 5.17 -16.64
N PRO A 549 -36.43 4.59 -17.82
CA PRO A 549 -36.35 3.19 -18.29
C PRO A 549 -35.68 2.93 -19.68
N GLU A 550 -35.20 1.69 -19.86
CA GLU A 550 -35.13 0.79 -21.05
C GLU A 550 -35.22 1.30 -22.52
N LYS A 551 -34.33 0.76 -23.40
CA LYS A 551 -34.68 -0.40 -24.26
C LYS A 551 -33.49 -1.09 -24.97
N ASN A 552 -33.72 -2.34 -25.38
CA ASN A 552 -32.72 -3.34 -25.79
C ASN A 552 -32.29 -3.27 -27.26
N ASN A 553 -31.17 -3.92 -27.59
CA ASN A 553 -31.07 -4.84 -28.73
C ASN A 553 -29.91 -5.86 -28.54
N ASP A 554 -30.05 -7.06 -29.09
CA ASP A 554 -29.07 -8.16 -28.96
C ASP A 554 -27.94 -8.13 -30.01
N SER A 555 -26.75 -8.60 -29.64
CA SER A 555 -25.80 -9.32 -30.53
C SER A 555 -24.71 -10.03 -29.70
N GLU A 556 -24.18 -11.13 -30.23
CA GLU A 556 -23.21 -12.03 -29.55
C GLU A 556 -21.79 -11.46 -29.51
N PRO A 557 -20.94 -11.89 -28.54
CA PRO A 557 -19.49 -11.72 -28.62
C PRO A 557 -18.82 -12.94 -29.27
N GLU A 558 -18.18 -12.75 -30.42
CA GLU A 558 -17.31 -13.77 -31.03
C GLU A 558 -16.01 -13.98 -30.23
N SER A 559 -15.36 -15.12 -30.47
CA SER A 559 -14.04 -15.45 -29.93
C SER A 559 -12.95 -14.51 -30.45
N HIS A 560 -12.14 -13.95 -29.54
CA HIS A 560 -10.92 -13.24 -29.91
C HIS A 560 -9.71 -14.16 -29.68
N ASP A 561 -9.00 -14.50 -30.76
CA ASP A 561 -7.64 -15.05 -30.68
C ASP A 561 -6.67 -13.94 -30.24
N GLU A 562 -5.63 -14.31 -29.49
CA GLU A 562 -4.50 -13.46 -29.12
C GLU A 562 -3.24 -13.81 -29.95
N LEU A 563 -2.39 -12.80 -30.18
CA LEU A 563 -1.06 -12.88 -30.80
C LEU A 563 -0.08 -11.99 -30.03
#